data_AF-A0A662KVX8-F1
#
_entry.id   AF-A0A662KVX8-F1
#
_cell.length_a   1.000
_cell.length_b   1.000
_cell.length_c   1.000
_cell.angle_alpha   90.00
_cell.angle_beta   90.00
_cell.angle_gamma   90.00
#
_symmetry.space_group_name_H-M   'P 1'
#
loop_
_entity.id
_entity.type
_entity.pdbx_description
1 polymer ?
#
loop_
_entity_poly.entity_id
_entity_poly.type
_entity_poly.pdbx_seq_one_letter_code
_entity_poly.pdbx_strand_id
1 'polypeptide(L)'
;NEWHYVQHDYDARNDSLPTLPLDAYYVKVSLCAIVEWNQNADAEIRFDSVFFGVKEHANVPPEAPDISGPASGKAGEEYTYTVVSIDPEGDNVYYQINWGDNSSDTIWYGPYASGETMAFTHTWENMGNYTISAVAKDIYNAQSEWGVLEVTMPIFYGFHLSLIERVIGWIIHAIIGAMHCQF
;
A
#
# COMPACT_ATOMS: atom_id res chain seq x y z
N ASN A 1 23.18 8.80 10.46
CA ASN A 1 23.08 10.06 11.24
C ASN A 1 24.31 10.22 12.10
N GLU A 2 25.41 10.63 11.48
CA GLU A 2 26.55 11.17 12.21
C GLU A 2 26.56 12.68 11.98
N TRP A 3 26.50 13.43 13.08
CA TRP A 3 26.48 14.87 13.11
C TRP A 3 27.90 15.42 12.96
N HIS A 4 28.10 16.41 12.11
CA HIS A 4 29.34 17.19 12.06
C HIS A 4 29.15 18.52 12.80
N TYR A 5 29.83 18.69 13.93
CA TYR A 5 29.87 19.92 14.70
C TYR A 5 30.95 20.86 14.14
N VAL A 6 30.60 22.14 13.93
CA VAL A 6 31.58 23.20 13.63
C VAL A 6 31.24 24.43 14.46
N GLN A 7 32.21 24.90 15.23
CA GLN A 7 32.14 26.14 16.01
C GLN A 7 32.81 27.27 15.22
N HIS A 8 32.12 28.39 15.07
CA HIS A 8 32.68 29.61 14.49
C HIS A 8 32.61 30.76 15.49
N ASP A 9 33.77 31.27 15.88
CA ASP A 9 33.89 32.55 16.57
C ASP A 9 33.55 33.67 15.57
N TYR A 10 32.52 34.44 15.88
CA TYR A 10 32.06 35.52 15.03
C TYR A 10 32.95 36.77 15.20
N ASP A 11 33.99 36.89 14.38
CA ASP A 11 34.73 38.16 14.22
C ASP A 11 34.15 38.95 13.03
N ALA A 12 33.47 40.06 13.33
CA ALA A 12 32.71 40.87 12.37
C ALA A 12 33.56 41.58 11.30
N ARG A 13 34.88 41.36 11.26
CA ARG A 13 35.78 42.09 10.35
C ARG A 13 36.35 41.30 9.20
N ASN A 14 36.34 39.96 9.21
CA ASN A 14 36.92 39.23 8.08
C ASN A 14 36.59 37.73 8.06
N ASP A 15 35.36 37.33 7.75
CA ASP A 15 35.17 35.97 7.23
C ASP A 15 33.94 35.83 6.31
N SER A 16 34.18 35.29 5.12
CA SER A 16 33.15 34.84 4.20
C SER A 16 32.41 33.64 4.79
N LEU A 17 31.07 33.68 4.80
CA LEU A 17 30.24 32.57 5.25
C LEU A 17 30.66 31.26 4.55
N PRO A 18 30.78 30.13 5.27
CA PRO A 18 31.07 28.86 4.61
C PRO A 18 29.93 28.48 3.67
N THR A 19 30.28 28.02 2.46
CA THR A 19 29.32 27.49 1.50
C THR A 19 28.74 26.18 2.01
N LEU A 20 27.46 26.18 2.34
CA LEU A 20 26.75 25.02 2.91
C LEU A 20 26.27 24.05 1.80
N PRO A 21 26.12 22.75 2.11
CA PRO A 21 25.50 21.78 1.19
C PRO A 21 24.05 22.17 0.90
N LEU A 22 23.58 21.87 -0.31
CA LEU A 22 22.26 22.30 -0.79
C LEU A 22 21.09 21.60 -0.08
N ASP A 23 21.35 20.48 0.61
CA ASP A 23 20.32 19.52 1.01
C ASP A 23 20.05 19.48 2.53
N ALA A 24 20.58 20.44 3.29
CA ALA A 24 20.50 20.42 4.75
C ALA A 24 19.70 21.59 5.32
N TYR A 25 18.79 21.26 6.26
CA TYR A 25 18.01 22.25 7.02
C TYR A 25 18.75 22.61 8.31
N TYR A 26 18.92 23.91 8.55
CA TYR A 26 19.59 24.41 9.73
C TYR A 26 18.72 25.42 10.46
N VAL A 27 18.69 25.33 11.79
CA VAL A 27 18.09 26.35 12.66
C VAL A 27 19.22 27.18 13.26
N LYS A 28 19.26 28.47 12.93
CA LYS A 28 20.16 29.42 13.59
C LYS A 28 19.52 29.87 14.90
N VAL A 29 20.08 29.43 16.03
CA VAL A 29 19.65 29.88 17.36
C VAL A 29 20.69 30.85 17.91
N SER A 30 20.29 32.11 18.06
CA SER A 30 21.10 33.14 18.74
C SER A 30 20.48 33.44 20.09
N LEU A 31 21.14 33.06 21.18
CA LEU A 31 20.79 33.47 22.54
C LEU A 31 21.58 34.73 22.89
N CYS A 32 20.88 35.79 23.30
CA CYS A 32 21.47 37.06 23.71
C CYS A 32 20.95 37.40 25.11
N ALA A 33 21.86 37.73 26.02
CA ALA A 33 21.53 38.39 27.27
C ALA A 33 22.24 39.74 27.31
N ILE A 34 21.48 40.76 27.68
CA ILE A 34 21.98 42.13 27.83
C ILE A 34 21.89 42.45 29.31
N VAL A 35 23.03 42.80 29.90
CA VAL A 35 23.15 43.18 31.30
C VAL A 35 23.44 44.66 31.29
N GLU A 36 22.46 45.46 31.71
CA GLU A 36 22.67 46.89 31.86
C GLU A 36 23.48 47.14 33.14
N TRP A 37 24.54 47.93 33.01
CA TRP A 37 25.45 48.29 34.11
C TRP A 37 24.69 49.03 35.21
N ASN A 38 24.24 48.32 36.24
CA ASN A 38 24.05 48.88 37.56
C ASN A 38 24.94 48.10 38.55
N GLN A 39 25.53 48.82 39.49
CA GLN A 39 26.57 48.28 40.35
C GLN A 39 26.03 47.13 41.20
N ASN A 40 26.67 45.96 41.06
CA ASN A 40 26.62 44.76 41.92
C ASN A 40 25.68 43.59 41.54
N ALA A 41 25.52 43.26 40.26
CA ALA A 41 25.00 41.93 39.91
C ALA A 41 25.86 41.24 38.84
N ASP A 42 26.46 40.11 39.22
CA ASP A 42 27.01 39.15 38.26
C ASP A 42 25.83 38.50 37.53
N ALA A 43 25.72 38.73 36.23
CA ALA A 43 24.73 38.04 35.42
C ALA A 43 25.31 36.70 34.98
N GLU A 44 24.68 35.62 35.44
CA GLU A 44 25.07 34.27 35.07
C GLU A 44 23.94 33.58 34.34
N ILE A 45 24.27 33.00 33.18
CA ILE A 45 23.36 32.14 32.44
C ILE A 45 23.94 30.73 32.54
N ARG A 46 23.30 29.89 33.35
CA ARG A 46 23.66 28.47 33.45
C ARG A 46 22.67 27.65 32.64
N PHE A 47 23.20 26.81 31.77
CA PHE A 47 22.46 25.70 31.21
C PHE A 47 23.13 24.42 31.69
N ASP A 48 22.38 23.54 32.33
CA ASP A 48 22.92 22.24 32.73
C ASP A 48 23.19 21.36 31.50
N SER A 49 22.34 21.47 30.47
CA SER A 49 22.56 20.91 29.12
C SER A 49 21.57 21.53 28.13
N VAL A 50 22.01 21.76 26.88
CA VAL A 50 21.16 22.20 25.75
C VAL A 50 21.38 21.27 24.58
N PHE A 51 20.31 20.67 24.05
CA PHE A 51 20.38 19.75 22.92
C PHE A 51 19.60 20.31 21.73
N PHE A 52 20.25 20.36 20.56
CA PHE A 52 19.62 20.62 19.27
C PHE A 52 19.89 19.42 18.37
N GLY A 53 18.84 18.82 17.83
CA GLY A 53 18.95 17.69 16.91
C GLY A 53 17.67 17.53 16.13
N VAL A 54 17.83 17.15 14.86
CA VAL A 54 16.74 16.60 14.06
C VAL A 54 16.67 15.13 14.44
N LYS A 55 15.55 14.69 15.03
CA LYS A 55 15.28 13.26 15.15
C LYS A 55 14.94 12.78 13.75
N GLU A 56 15.93 12.40 12.94
CA GLU A 56 15.56 11.64 11.75
C GLU A 56 15.03 10.31 12.26
N HIS A 57 13.75 10.10 12.01
CA HIS A 57 13.17 8.79 12.13
C HIS A 57 13.51 8.06 10.84
N ALA A 58 14.18 6.91 10.95
CA ALA A 58 14.44 6.10 9.77
C ALA A 58 13.11 5.54 9.30
N ASN A 59 12.74 5.87 8.06
CA ASN A 59 11.51 5.40 7.43
C ASN A 59 11.42 3.87 7.46
N VAL A 60 10.34 3.33 8.02
CA VAL A 60 9.99 1.92 7.99
C VAL A 60 8.95 1.72 6.88
N PRO A 61 9.17 0.77 5.96
CA PRO A 61 8.18 0.51 4.93
C PRO A 61 6.85 0.04 5.55
N PRO A 62 5.73 0.21 4.82
CA PRO A 62 4.46 -0.34 5.25
C PRO A 62 4.50 -1.86 5.43
N GLU A 63 3.57 -2.38 6.23
CA GLU A 63 3.32 -3.82 6.33
C GLU A 63 2.81 -4.39 4.99
N ALA A 64 3.05 -5.68 4.75
CA ALA A 64 2.50 -6.35 3.56
C ALA A 64 0.96 -6.19 3.53
N PRO A 65 0.36 -5.80 2.39
CA PRO A 65 -1.09 -5.62 2.33
C PRO A 65 -1.85 -6.91 2.64
N ASP A 66 -2.87 -6.83 3.48
CA ASP A 66 -3.86 -7.89 3.65
C ASP A 66 -4.94 -7.74 2.56
N ILE A 67 -5.24 -8.85 1.87
CA ILE A 67 -6.18 -8.89 0.75
C ILE A 67 -7.33 -9.82 1.13
N SER A 68 -8.54 -9.28 1.18
CA SER A 68 -9.74 -10.00 1.59
C SER A 68 -10.83 -9.91 0.53
N GLY A 69 -11.44 -11.04 0.19
CA GLY A 69 -12.53 -11.14 -0.78
C GLY A 69 -12.88 -12.59 -1.15
N PRO A 70 -13.73 -12.80 -2.16
CA PRO A 70 -14.09 -14.14 -2.61
C PRO A 70 -12.88 -14.92 -3.16
N ALA A 71 -12.59 -16.10 -2.60
CA ALA A 71 -11.54 -17.00 -3.07
C ALA A 71 -11.98 -17.89 -4.26
N SER A 72 -13.25 -17.80 -4.66
CA SER A 72 -13.76 -18.49 -5.84
C SER A 72 -14.99 -17.80 -6.40
N GLY A 73 -15.20 -17.93 -7.71
CA GLY A 73 -16.32 -17.31 -8.40
C GLY A 73 -16.65 -18.00 -9.72
N LYS A 74 -17.34 -17.29 -10.60
CA LYS A 74 -17.62 -17.68 -11.98
C LYS A 74 -16.96 -16.68 -12.91
N ALA A 75 -16.31 -17.19 -13.94
CA ALA A 75 -15.70 -16.35 -14.96
C ALA A 75 -16.76 -15.41 -15.61
N GLY A 76 -16.37 -14.17 -15.85
CA GLY A 76 -17.21 -13.10 -16.39
C GLY A 76 -18.10 -12.37 -15.37
N GLU A 77 -17.97 -12.66 -14.07
CA GLU A 77 -18.62 -11.90 -13.01
C GLU A 77 -17.62 -10.97 -12.30
N GLU A 78 -18.08 -9.77 -11.94
CA GLU A 78 -17.30 -8.78 -11.19
C GLU A 78 -17.30 -9.11 -9.70
N TYR A 79 -16.13 -9.09 -9.08
CA TYR A 79 -15.93 -9.31 -7.66
C TYR A 79 -15.24 -8.12 -7.01
N THR A 80 -15.60 -7.83 -5.76
CA THR A 80 -14.97 -6.80 -4.94
C THR A 80 -13.99 -7.41 -3.96
N TYR A 81 -12.79 -6.85 -3.91
CA TYR A 81 -11.73 -7.18 -2.97
C TYR A 81 -11.39 -5.96 -2.14
N THR A 82 -11.06 -6.20 -0.89
CA THR A 82 -10.58 -5.19 0.05
C THR A 82 -9.09 -5.36 0.29
N VAL A 83 -8.38 -4.25 0.37
CA VAL A 83 -6.93 -4.19 0.61
C VAL A 83 -6.67 -3.20 1.74
N VAL A 84 -5.82 -3.59 2.69
CA VAL A 84 -5.38 -2.73 3.80
C VAL A 84 -3.91 -3.00 4.12
N SER A 85 -3.16 -1.95 4.42
CA SER A 85 -1.78 -1.99 4.90
C SER A 85 -1.62 -0.91 5.96
N ILE A 86 -0.75 -1.18 6.93
CA ILE A 86 -0.43 -0.26 8.01
C ILE A 86 1.02 0.16 7.83
N ASP A 87 1.23 1.46 7.67
CA ASP A 87 2.53 2.09 7.83
C ASP A 87 2.83 2.28 9.33
N PRO A 88 3.94 1.74 9.87
CA PRO A 88 4.28 1.84 11.30
C PRO A 88 4.44 3.27 11.83
N GLU A 89 4.72 4.22 10.95
CA GLU A 89 4.87 5.65 11.26
C GLU A 89 3.58 6.43 11.05
N GLY A 90 2.55 5.77 10.52
CA GLY A 90 1.27 6.37 10.19
C GLY A 90 1.31 7.17 8.90
N ASP A 91 2.33 6.98 8.06
CA ASP A 91 2.42 7.64 6.77
C ASP A 91 1.35 7.11 5.81
N ASN A 92 0.91 7.98 4.89
CA ASN A 92 -0.06 7.57 3.89
C ASN A 92 0.55 6.55 2.92
N VAL A 93 -0.29 5.62 2.48
CA VAL A 93 0.13 4.49 1.64
C VAL A 93 -0.47 4.55 0.25
N TYR A 94 0.25 4.00 -0.71
CA TYR A 94 -0.22 3.71 -2.06
C TYR A 94 -0.20 2.20 -2.29
N TYR A 95 -1.14 1.68 -3.07
CA TYR A 95 -1.21 0.26 -3.43
C TYR A 95 -0.95 0.04 -4.91
N GLN A 96 -0.25 -1.03 -5.24
CA GLN A 96 -0.24 -1.61 -6.58
C GLN A 96 -0.79 -3.03 -6.48
N ILE A 97 -1.73 -3.38 -7.37
CA ILE A 97 -2.44 -4.66 -7.35
C ILE A 97 -2.25 -5.36 -8.69
N ASN A 98 -1.91 -6.65 -8.64
CA ASN A 98 -1.86 -7.56 -9.76
C ASN A 98 -2.92 -8.65 -9.59
N TRP A 99 -3.81 -8.79 -10.56
CA TRP A 99 -4.94 -9.71 -10.54
C TRP A 99 -4.62 -11.13 -11.05
N GLY A 100 -3.38 -11.37 -11.49
CA GLY A 100 -2.88 -12.69 -11.91
C GLY A 100 -3.27 -13.11 -13.32
N ASP A 101 -3.93 -12.25 -14.11
CA ASP A 101 -4.42 -12.53 -15.47
C ASP A 101 -3.73 -11.68 -16.56
N ASN A 102 -2.65 -10.98 -16.20
CA ASN A 102 -1.93 -10.02 -17.02
C ASN A 102 -2.72 -8.73 -17.36
N SER A 103 -3.82 -8.44 -16.64
CA SER A 103 -4.56 -7.18 -16.79
C SER A 103 -3.92 -6.01 -16.03
N SER A 104 -3.00 -6.29 -15.11
CA SER A 104 -2.40 -5.27 -14.25
C SER A 104 -1.14 -4.66 -14.84
N ASP A 105 -1.20 -3.37 -15.14
CA ASP A 105 -0.04 -2.54 -15.47
C ASP A 105 0.12 -1.43 -14.43
N THR A 106 1.21 -1.51 -13.66
CA THR A 106 2.04 -0.43 -13.08
C THR A 106 1.42 0.79 -12.37
N ILE A 107 0.11 0.83 -12.15
CA ILE A 107 -0.57 1.96 -11.49
C ILE A 107 -0.45 1.84 -9.97
N TRP A 108 -0.17 2.96 -9.32
CA TRP A 108 -0.25 3.12 -7.87
C TRP A 108 -1.53 3.85 -7.52
N TYR A 109 -2.40 3.21 -6.75
CA TYR A 109 -3.63 3.78 -6.22
C TYR A 109 -3.36 4.45 -4.88
N GLY A 110 -3.80 5.69 -4.68
CA GLY A 110 -3.62 6.44 -3.44
C GLY A 110 -3.27 7.91 -3.67
N PRO A 111 -2.81 8.63 -2.62
CA PRO A 111 -2.54 8.10 -1.28
C PRO A 111 -3.82 7.80 -0.48
N TYR A 112 -3.75 6.84 0.43
CA TYR A 112 -4.76 6.49 1.42
C TYR A 112 -4.18 6.60 2.83
N ALA A 113 -5.01 6.79 3.84
CA ALA A 113 -4.52 6.81 5.22
C ALA A 113 -3.99 5.42 5.63
N SER A 114 -2.92 5.38 6.44
CA SER A 114 -2.44 4.12 7.03
C SER A 114 -3.57 3.39 7.76
N GLY A 115 -3.76 2.10 7.47
CA GLY A 115 -4.83 1.28 8.03
C GLY A 115 -6.22 1.50 7.41
N GLU A 116 -6.36 2.37 6.40
CA GLU A 116 -7.62 2.53 5.65
C GLU A 116 -7.88 1.33 4.74
N THR A 117 -9.07 0.74 4.86
CA THR A 117 -9.51 -0.38 4.01
C THR A 117 -10.07 0.13 2.69
N MET A 118 -9.41 -0.23 1.60
CA MET A 118 -9.80 0.19 0.24
C MET A 118 -10.44 -0.95 -0.53
N ALA A 119 -11.49 -0.65 -1.31
CA ALA A 119 -12.18 -1.62 -2.14
C ALA A 119 -11.82 -1.44 -3.62
N PHE A 120 -11.51 -2.56 -4.29
CA PHE A 120 -11.20 -2.65 -5.71
C PHE A 120 -12.06 -3.73 -6.35
N THR A 121 -12.48 -3.53 -7.59
CA THR A 121 -13.23 -4.56 -8.33
C THR A 121 -12.41 -5.14 -9.47
N HIS A 122 -12.64 -6.42 -9.76
CA HIS A 122 -12.03 -7.09 -10.90
C HIS A 122 -12.96 -8.17 -11.47
N THR A 123 -12.79 -8.45 -12.76
CA THR A 123 -13.51 -9.52 -13.48
C THR A 123 -12.49 -10.41 -14.18
N TRP A 124 -12.51 -11.71 -13.89
CA TRP A 124 -11.74 -12.69 -14.65
C TRP A 124 -12.62 -13.23 -15.79
N GLU A 125 -12.27 -12.89 -17.02
CA GLU A 125 -13.01 -13.31 -18.22
C GLU A 125 -12.93 -14.83 -18.48
N ASN A 126 -11.85 -15.46 -18.03
CA ASN A 126 -11.57 -16.86 -18.29
C ASN A 126 -11.61 -17.69 -17.00
N MET A 127 -11.86 -18.99 -17.17
CA MET A 127 -11.72 -19.98 -16.10
C MET A 127 -10.23 -20.19 -15.82
N GLY A 128 -9.88 -20.38 -14.56
CA GLY A 128 -8.48 -20.52 -14.15
C GLY A 128 -8.26 -20.38 -12.65
N ASN A 129 -7.01 -20.59 -12.23
CA ASN A 129 -6.52 -20.20 -10.91
C ASN A 129 -5.68 -18.94 -11.10
N TYR A 130 -5.89 -17.97 -10.22
CA TYR A 130 -5.27 -16.66 -10.26
C TYR A 130 -4.73 -16.32 -8.88
N THR A 131 -3.53 -15.76 -8.83
CA THR A 131 -2.94 -15.22 -7.61
C THR A 131 -3.08 -13.71 -7.66
N ILE A 132 -3.97 -13.15 -6.84
CA ILE A 132 -3.99 -11.71 -6.58
C ILE A 132 -2.76 -11.41 -5.73
N SER A 133 -2.01 -10.37 -6.10
CA SER A 133 -0.89 -9.88 -5.30
C SER A 133 -0.95 -8.37 -5.18
N ALA A 134 -0.60 -7.84 -4.01
CA ALA A 134 -0.55 -6.41 -3.77
C ALA A 134 0.71 -6.02 -2.98
N VAL A 135 1.22 -4.84 -3.29
CA VAL A 135 2.33 -4.20 -2.57
C VAL A 135 1.90 -2.80 -2.14
N ALA A 136 2.30 -2.39 -0.94
CA ALA A 136 2.12 -1.03 -0.45
C ALA A 136 3.44 -0.25 -0.51
N LYS A 137 3.35 1.06 -0.67
CA LYS A 137 4.48 1.97 -0.44
C LYS A 137 4.04 3.22 0.29
N ASP A 138 4.92 3.78 1.09
CA ASP A 138 4.70 5.05 1.78
C ASP A 138 4.96 6.27 0.87
N ILE A 139 4.81 7.48 1.43
CA ILE A 139 5.10 8.76 0.76
C ILE A 139 6.59 8.97 0.45
N TYR A 140 7.49 8.21 1.09
CA TYR A 140 8.93 8.20 0.88
C TYR A 140 9.37 7.12 -0.13
N ASN A 141 8.43 6.36 -0.69
CA ASN A 141 8.58 5.26 -1.64
C ASN A 141 9.26 4.00 -1.10
N ALA A 142 9.35 3.81 0.23
CA ALA A 142 9.73 2.48 0.72
C ALA A 142 8.55 1.51 0.55
N GLN A 143 8.87 0.30 0.11
CA GLN A 143 7.86 -0.70 -0.29
C GLN A 143 7.80 -1.83 0.73
N SER A 144 6.59 -2.34 0.93
CA SER A 144 6.33 -3.54 1.70
C SER A 144 6.78 -4.81 0.97
N GLU A 145 6.71 -5.95 1.66
CA GLU A 145 6.62 -7.25 1.00
C GLU A 145 5.25 -7.41 0.30
N TRP A 146 5.13 -8.41 -0.58
CA TRP A 146 3.89 -8.69 -1.29
C TRP A 146 2.88 -9.46 -0.42
N GLY A 147 1.64 -8.96 -0.37
CA GLY A 147 0.48 -9.73 0.08
C GLY A 147 -0.10 -10.54 -1.08
N VAL A 148 -0.67 -11.72 -0.81
CA VAL A 148 -1.22 -12.61 -1.84
C VAL A 148 -2.56 -13.25 -1.44
N LEU A 149 -3.43 -13.46 -2.41
CA LEU A 149 -4.69 -14.20 -2.27
C LEU A 149 -4.94 -15.07 -3.51
N GLU A 150 -5.09 -16.38 -3.30
CA GLU A 150 -5.43 -17.34 -4.35
C GLU A 150 -6.94 -17.33 -4.65
N VAL A 151 -7.30 -17.26 -5.92
CA VAL A 151 -8.68 -17.20 -6.41
C VAL A 151 -8.90 -18.20 -7.55
N THR A 152 -10.00 -18.95 -7.49
CA THR A 152 -10.35 -19.96 -8.51
C THR A 152 -11.67 -19.64 -9.23
N MET A 153 -11.62 -19.65 -10.57
CA MET A 153 -12.78 -19.60 -11.47
C MET A 153 -12.94 -20.98 -12.14
N PRO A 154 -13.66 -21.93 -11.53
CA PRO A 154 -13.73 -23.30 -12.02
C PRO A 154 -14.62 -23.43 -13.25
N ILE A 155 -14.44 -24.55 -13.96
CA ILE A 155 -15.28 -24.91 -15.10
C ILE A 155 -16.65 -25.35 -14.60
N PHE A 156 -17.68 -24.54 -14.87
CA PHE A 156 -19.06 -24.96 -14.73
C PHE A 156 -19.50 -25.63 -16.03
N TYR A 157 -19.51 -26.97 -16.05
CA TYR A 157 -20.20 -27.74 -17.09
C TYR A 157 -21.72 -27.63 -16.87
N GLY A 158 -22.27 -26.43 -17.08
CA GLY A 158 -23.68 -26.23 -17.29
C GLY A 158 -24.07 -26.75 -18.66
N PHE A 159 -23.99 -28.07 -18.87
CA PHE A 159 -24.65 -28.68 -20.00
C PHE A 159 -26.13 -28.36 -19.86
N HIS A 160 -26.58 -27.51 -20.76
CA HIS A 160 -27.97 -27.29 -21.09
C HIS A 160 -28.55 -28.64 -21.55
N LEU A 161 -28.94 -29.47 -20.59
CA LEU A 161 -29.59 -30.78 -20.78
C LEU A 161 -30.94 -30.67 -21.49
N SER A 162 -31.43 -29.48 -21.83
CA SER A 162 -32.74 -29.33 -22.46
C SER A 162 -32.79 -29.86 -23.90
N LEU A 163 -31.67 -29.96 -24.62
CA LEU A 163 -31.64 -30.59 -25.94
C LEU A 163 -31.62 -32.13 -25.84
N ILE A 164 -30.91 -32.68 -24.84
CA ILE A 164 -30.83 -34.13 -24.64
C ILE A 164 -32.13 -34.66 -24.02
N GLU A 165 -32.76 -33.95 -23.10
CA GLU A 165 -34.07 -34.34 -22.53
C GLU A 165 -35.18 -34.31 -23.59
N ARG A 166 -35.13 -33.36 -24.54
CA ARG A 166 -36.06 -33.36 -25.67
C ARG A 166 -35.84 -34.59 -26.53
N VAL A 167 -34.60 -34.92 -26.91
CA VAL A 167 -34.30 -36.09 -27.75
C VAL A 167 -34.60 -37.42 -27.03
N ILE A 168 -34.30 -37.55 -25.74
CA ILE A 168 -34.59 -38.74 -24.94
C ILE A 168 -36.11 -38.94 -24.75
N GLY A 169 -36.89 -37.87 -24.59
CA GLY A 169 -38.35 -37.95 -24.49
C GLY A 169 -39.03 -38.49 -25.76
N TRP A 170 -38.50 -38.17 -26.95
CA TRP A 170 -38.96 -38.74 -28.22
C TRP A 170 -38.60 -40.21 -28.35
N ILE A 171 -37.41 -40.61 -27.92
CA ILE A 171 -36.93 -42.00 -27.99
C ILE A 171 -37.73 -42.90 -27.04
N ILE A 172 -38.06 -42.43 -25.83
CA ILE A 172 -38.86 -43.20 -24.87
C ILE A 172 -40.31 -43.42 -25.36
N HIS A 173 -40.95 -42.41 -25.96
CA HIS A 173 -42.30 -42.57 -26.52
C HIS A 173 -42.34 -43.47 -27.76
N ALA A 174 -41.32 -43.41 -28.63
CA ALA A 174 -41.23 -44.26 -29.81
C ALA A 174 -41.04 -45.76 -29.46
N ILE A 175 -40.28 -46.05 -28.39
CA ILE A 175 -40.05 -47.43 -27.93
C ILE A 175 -41.30 -48.01 -27.23
N ILE A 176 -42.02 -47.22 -26.42
CA ILE A 176 -43.25 -47.66 -25.74
C ILE A 176 -44.43 -47.85 -26.73
N GLY A 177 -44.50 -47.02 -27.79
CA GLY A 177 -45.50 -47.16 -28.85
C GLY A 177 -45.30 -48.39 -29.75
N ALA A 178 -44.05 -48.77 -30.01
CA ALA A 178 -43.73 -49.97 -30.79
C ALA A 178 -44.06 -51.29 -30.06
N MET A 179 -44.02 -51.29 -28.72
CA MET A 179 -44.36 -52.47 -27.91
C MET A 179 -45.86 -52.74 -27.78
N HIS A 180 -46.73 -51.75 -28.04
CA HIS A 180 -48.19 -51.92 -28.01
C HIS A 180 -48.80 -52.34 -29.37
N CYS A 181 -47.98 -52.55 -30.40
CA CYS A 181 -48.45 -52.94 -31.73
C CYS A 181 -48.18 -54.43 -32.05
N GLN A 182 -47.83 -55.24 -31.05
CA GLN A 182 -47.74 -56.70 -31.14
C GLN A 182 -48.56 -57.35 -30.02
N PHE A 183 -49.89 -57.23 -30.07
CA PHE A 183 -50.87 -58.22 -29.58
C PHE A 183 -52.21 -57.95 -30.27
#